data_AF-A0A8H6DS75-F1
#
_entry.id   AF-A0A8H6DS75-F1
#
_cell.length_a   1.000
_cell.length_b   1.000
_cell.length_c   1.000
_cell.angle_alpha   90.00
_cell.angle_beta   90.00
_cell.angle_gamma   90.00
#
_symmetry.space_group_name_H-M   'P 1'
#
loop_
_entity.id
_entity.type
_entity.pdbx_description
1 polymer ?
#
loop_
_entity_poly.entity_id
_entity_poly.type
_entity_poly.pdbx_seq_one_letter_code
_entity_poly.pdbx_strand_id
1 'polypeptide(L)'
;MESVKNALQVMFDYQNADGSLPESGPPLLQQKSDTYHMWTLIGTYNYMLYTGDADFVLKNWPKYLKAIDYIYAKVDSSGLLNQTGTRDWGRWNTGSNNTAANVLLFHTLQTSALLATWLNDTTSLASTWRTRATSLQTALLTHSFDPSYGAFRDNATSTSLYPQDANSLALLFSLIPPNSSTALSISTALTKNWTPLGAQPPELPGNISPFISGFEIQAHFKARRADRGLELIRRSWGWYAKHLNGTYSSTVIEGYRVDGTFGYRAERGYENDASYPWVEFWAYERDDGVGGGD
;
A
#
# COMPACT_ATOMS: atom_id res chain seq x y z
N MET A 1 -4.44 18.06 -10.70
CA MET A 1 -4.87 16.72 -10.23
C MET A 1 -5.83 16.02 -11.21
N GLU A 2 -5.86 16.44 -12.48
CA GLU A 2 -6.81 15.91 -13.48
C GLU A 2 -6.51 14.46 -13.87
N SER A 3 -5.23 14.09 -14.01
CA SER A 3 -4.80 12.71 -14.27
C SER A 3 -5.32 11.72 -13.22
N VAL A 4 -5.21 12.07 -11.93
CA VAL A 4 -5.72 11.25 -10.82
C VAL A 4 -7.25 11.16 -10.86
N LYS A 5 -7.95 12.27 -11.12
CA LYS A 5 -9.42 12.27 -11.27
C LYS A 5 -9.87 11.30 -12.37
N ASN A 6 -9.21 11.37 -13.53
CA ASN A 6 -9.53 10.52 -14.67
C ASN A 6 -9.23 9.05 -14.39
N ALA A 7 -8.09 8.74 -13.76
CA ALA A 7 -7.76 7.38 -13.34
C ALA A 7 -8.79 6.81 -12.37
N LEU A 8 -9.20 7.57 -11.34
CA LEU A 8 -10.24 7.15 -10.39
C LEU A 8 -11.61 6.98 -11.06
N GLN A 9 -11.99 7.91 -11.94
CA GLN A 9 -13.25 7.82 -12.67
C GLN A 9 -13.33 6.54 -13.51
N VAL A 10 -12.23 6.17 -14.19
CA VAL A 10 -12.13 4.91 -14.92
C VAL A 10 -12.39 3.71 -14.02
N MET A 11 -11.80 3.66 -12.81
CA MET A 11 -12.04 2.53 -11.90
C MET A 11 -13.52 2.43 -11.49
N PHE A 12 -14.18 3.56 -11.24
CA PHE A 12 -15.62 3.58 -10.93
C PHE A 12 -16.48 3.24 -12.14
N ASP A 13 -16.10 3.65 -13.35
CA ASP A 13 -16.85 3.35 -14.58
C ASP A 13 -16.84 1.85 -14.91
N TYR A 14 -15.75 1.16 -14.56
CA TYR A 14 -15.59 -0.28 -14.70
C TYR A 14 -15.89 -1.09 -13.41
N GLN A 15 -16.60 -0.50 -12.44
CA GLN A 15 -17.03 -1.24 -11.24
C GLN A 15 -17.94 -2.41 -11.63
N ASN A 16 -17.64 -3.59 -11.09
CA ASN A 16 -18.43 -4.80 -11.34
C ASN A 16 -19.80 -4.75 -10.66
N ALA A 17 -20.71 -5.60 -11.12
CA ALA A 17 -22.07 -5.70 -10.59
C ALA A 17 -22.13 -6.09 -9.11
N ASP A 18 -21.12 -6.77 -8.57
CA ASP A 18 -21.00 -7.13 -7.15
C ASP A 18 -20.40 -5.99 -6.29
N GLY A 19 -19.96 -4.89 -6.90
CA GLY A 19 -19.30 -3.77 -6.22
C GLY A 19 -17.78 -3.80 -6.25
N SER A 20 -17.18 -4.91 -6.67
CA SER A 20 -15.73 -5.01 -6.80
C SER A 20 -15.20 -4.03 -7.86
N LEU A 21 -14.00 -3.52 -7.60
CA LEU A 21 -13.28 -2.61 -8.49
C LEU A 21 -12.15 -3.41 -9.15
N PRO A 22 -11.81 -3.13 -10.41
CA PRO A 22 -10.68 -3.75 -11.06
C PRO A 22 -9.36 -3.44 -10.34
N GLU A 23 -8.33 -4.24 -10.62
CA GLU A 23 -6.95 -3.99 -10.23
C GLU A 23 -6.31 -2.89 -11.08
N SER A 24 -6.63 -2.87 -12.38
CA SER A 24 -6.09 -1.90 -13.34
C SER A 24 -7.15 -1.41 -14.31
N GLY A 25 -6.92 -0.24 -14.91
CA GLY A 25 -7.77 0.29 -15.98
C GLY A 25 -7.59 -0.47 -17.31
N PRO A 26 -8.45 -0.19 -18.31
CA PRO A 26 -8.27 -0.70 -19.67
C PRO A 26 -6.95 -0.19 -20.29
N PRO A 27 -6.36 -0.93 -21.25
CA PRO A 27 -6.91 -2.15 -21.87
C PRO A 27 -6.67 -3.43 -21.04
N LEU A 28 -5.84 -3.38 -20.00
CA LEU A 28 -5.47 -4.57 -19.22
C LEU A 28 -6.66 -5.08 -18.38
N LEU A 29 -7.36 -4.18 -17.69
CA LEU A 29 -8.59 -4.41 -16.93
C LEU A 29 -8.53 -5.67 -16.03
N GLN A 30 -7.41 -5.85 -15.32
CA GLN A 30 -7.26 -7.00 -14.43
C GLN A 30 -8.24 -6.93 -13.27
N GLN A 31 -8.62 -8.10 -12.77
CA GLN A 31 -9.67 -8.27 -11.76
C GLN A 31 -9.14 -9.12 -10.60
N LYS A 32 -9.89 -9.17 -9.50
CA LYS A 32 -9.61 -10.06 -8.35
C LYS A 32 -8.36 -9.65 -7.54
N SER A 33 -8.20 -8.36 -7.29
CA SER A 33 -7.28 -7.84 -6.26
C SER A 33 -8.06 -7.10 -5.18
N ASP A 34 -8.06 -7.65 -3.97
CA ASP A 34 -8.67 -6.97 -2.81
C ASP A 34 -7.82 -5.77 -2.36
N THR A 35 -6.50 -5.85 -2.51
CA THR A 35 -5.58 -4.76 -2.13
C THR A 35 -5.70 -3.57 -3.06
N TYR A 36 -5.68 -3.77 -4.39
CA TYR A 36 -5.87 -2.66 -5.36
C TYR A 36 -7.29 -2.09 -5.36
N HIS A 37 -8.29 -2.92 -5.04
CA HIS A 37 -9.64 -2.44 -4.75
C HIS A 37 -9.64 -1.41 -3.61
N MET A 38 -8.99 -1.73 -2.49
CA MET A 38 -8.86 -0.81 -1.35
C MET A 38 -7.98 0.41 -1.66
N TRP A 39 -6.89 0.24 -2.43
CA TRP A 39 -6.08 1.38 -2.88
C TRP A 39 -6.87 2.38 -3.71
N THR A 40 -7.84 1.95 -4.51
CA THR A 40 -8.73 2.86 -5.26
C THR A 40 -9.60 3.70 -4.30
N LEU A 41 -10.10 3.09 -3.22
CA LEU A 41 -10.90 3.77 -2.20
C LEU A 41 -10.07 4.77 -1.39
N ILE A 42 -8.85 4.39 -1.02
CA ILE A 42 -7.87 5.27 -0.37
C ILE A 42 -7.46 6.41 -1.32
N GLY A 43 -7.26 6.12 -2.60
CA GLY A 43 -6.96 7.09 -3.64
C GLY A 43 -8.06 8.14 -3.80
N THR A 44 -9.33 7.73 -3.70
CA THR A 44 -10.47 8.64 -3.70
C THR A 44 -10.47 9.57 -2.49
N TYR A 45 -10.12 9.05 -1.29
CA TYR A 45 -9.92 9.88 -0.10
C TYR A 45 -8.78 10.89 -0.31
N ASN A 46 -7.63 10.45 -0.80
CA ASN A 46 -6.49 11.34 -1.04
C ASN A 46 -6.82 12.42 -2.07
N TYR A 47 -7.55 12.07 -3.14
CA TYR A 47 -8.03 13.05 -4.12
C TYR A 47 -8.88 14.14 -3.44
N MET A 48 -9.86 13.74 -2.62
CA MET A 48 -10.68 14.69 -1.85
C MET A 48 -9.82 15.54 -0.90
N LEU A 49 -8.91 14.91 -0.16
CA LEU A 49 -8.03 15.59 0.80
C LEU A 49 -7.20 16.70 0.14
N TYR A 50 -6.66 16.46 -1.06
CA TYR A 50 -5.77 17.41 -1.73
C TYR A 50 -6.48 18.42 -2.63
N THR A 51 -7.71 18.14 -3.08
CA THR A 51 -8.42 19.00 -4.05
C THR A 51 -9.65 19.69 -3.48
N GLY A 52 -10.27 19.12 -2.44
CA GLY A 52 -11.58 19.56 -1.95
C GLY A 52 -12.74 19.35 -2.93
N ASP A 53 -12.55 18.58 -4.02
CA ASP A 53 -13.56 18.31 -5.05
C ASP A 53 -14.64 17.34 -4.56
N ALA A 54 -15.53 17.85 -3.70
CA ALA A 54 -16.65 17.12 -3.12
C ALA A 54 -17.62 16.61 -4.19
N ASP A 55 -17.83 17.38 -5.27
CA ASP A 55 -18.75 17.04 -6.35
C ASP A 55 -18.34 15.74 -7.05
N PHE A 56 -17.03 15.56 -7.32
CA PHE A 56 -16.52 14.30 -7.87
C PHE A 56 -16.78 13.12 -6.94
N VAL A 57 -16.56 13.28 -5.64
CA VAL A 57 -16.78 12.21 -4.66
C VAL A 57 -18.26 11.90 -4.54
N LEU A 58 -19.13 12.91 -4.45
CA LEU A 58 -20.58 12.76 -4.38
C LEU A 58 -21.15 12.06 -5.62
N LYS A 59 -20.68 12.42 -6.81
CA LYS A 59 -21.04 11.76 -8.07
C LYS A 59 -20.76 10.25 -8.02
N ASN A 60 -19.63 9.86 -7.44
CA ASN A 60 -19.21 8.46 -7.37
C ASN A 60 -19.59 7.77 -6.03
N TRP A 61 -20.22 8.49 -5.09
CA TRP A 61 -20.49 8.00 -3.74
C TRP A 61 -21.31 6.71 -3.69
N PRO A 62 -22.38 6.51 -4.50
CA PRO A 62 -23.10 5.24 -4.52
C PRO A 62 -22.21 4.04 -4.92
N LYS A 63 -21.29 4.25 -5.86
CA LYS A 63 -20.30 3.23 -6.27
C LYS A 63 -19.26 3.00 -5.18
N TYR A 64 -18.80 4.07 -4.52
CA TYR A 64 -17.89 3.99 -3.38
C TYR A 64 -18.48 3.17 -2.23
N LEU A 65 -19.75 3.41 -1.86
CA LEU A 65 -20.45 2.65 -0.82
C LEU A 65 -20.53 1.17 -1.18
N LYS A 66 -20.91 0.86 -2.42
CA LYS A 66 -20.99 -0.52 -2.90
C LYS A 66 -19.64 -1.24 -2.86
N ALA A 67 -18.55 -0.53 -3.15
CA ALA A 67 -17.19 -1.06 -3.05
C ALA A 67 -16.81 -1.35 -1.59
N ILE A 68 -17.10 -0.42 -0.66
CA ILE A 68 -16.89 -0.64 0.78
C ILE A 68 -17.69 -1.85 1.28
N ASP A 69 -18.96 -1.97 0.88
CA ASP A 69 -19.79 -3.11 1.27
C ASP A 69 -19.25 -4.43 0.71
N TYR A 70 -18.80 -4.44 -0.55
CA TYR A 70 -18.17 -5.60 -1.18
C TYR A 70 -16.96 -6.11 -0.38
N ILE A 71 -16.01 -5.23 -0.05
CA ILE A 71 -14.79 -5.65 0.65
C ILE A 71 -15.08 -5.99 2.12
N TYR A 72 -15.97 -5.25 2.78
CA TYR A 72 -16.30 -5.49 4.19
C TYR A 72 -17.12 -6.78 4.39
N ALA A 73 -17.92 -7.19 3.40
CA ALA A 73 -18.65 -8.46 3.44
C ALA A 73 -17.74 -9.70 3.53
N LYS A 74 -16.44 -9.54 3.26
CA LYS A 74 -15.43 -10.60 3.38
C LYS A 74 -14.83 -10.70 4.79
N VAL A 75 -15.20 -9.84 5.72
CA VAL A 75 -14.82 -9.97 7.14
C VAL A 75 -15.59 -11.14 7.75
N ASP A 76 -14.87 -12.14 8.25
CA ASP A 76 -15.46 -13.36 8.81
C ASP A 76 -15.66 -13.26 10.35
N SER A 77 -16.04 -14.37 10.99
CA SER A 77 -16.31 -14.43 12.42
C SER A 77 -15.08 -14.18 13.31
N SER A 78 -13.86 -14.25 12.77
CA SER A 78 -12.65 -13.83 13.49
C SER A 78 -12.52 -12.30 13.60
N GLY A 79 -13.33 -11.55 12.86
CA GLY A 79 -13.20 -10.10 12.74
C GLY A 79 -12.09 -9.65 11.79
N LEU A 80 -11.44 -10.59 11.10
CA LEU A 80 -10.46 -10.32 10.04
C LEU A 80 -11.11 -10.46 8.66
N LEU A 81 -10.61 -9.67 7.71
CA LEU A 81 -10.84 -9.84 6.29
C LEU A 81 -10.30 -11.21 5.84
N ASN A 82 -11.15 -12.00 5.19
CA ASN A 82 -10.76 -13.17 4.42
C ASN A 82 -10.51 -12.76 2.96
N GLN A 83 -9.25 -12.50 2.62
CA GLN A 83 -8.82 -12.07 1.30
C GLN A 83 -9.02 -13.21 0.28
N THR A 84 -9.88 -12.96 -0.71
CA THR A 84 -10.17 -13.90 -1.81
C THR A 84 -9.70 -13.36 -3.16
N GLY A 85 -9.50 -12.04 -3.28
CA GLY A 85 -8.81 -11.41 -4.38
C GLY A 85 -7.30 -11.45 -4.16
N THR A 86 -6.63 -12.45 -4.74
CA THR A 86 -5.23 -12.81 -4.48
C THR A 86 -4.22 -12.17 -5.44
N ARG A 87 -4.61 -11.22 -6.29
CA ARG A 87 -3.64 -10.45 -7.07
C ARG A 87 -3.08 -9.30 -6.24
N ASP A 88 -1.77 -9.11 -6.28
CA ASP A 88 -1.06 -8.16 -5.41
C ASP A 88 0.30 -7.73 -6.02
N TRP A 89 0.96 -6.75 -5.40
CA TRP A 89 2.17 -6.06 -5.89
C TRP A 89 3.41 -6.93 -6.17
N GLY A 90 3.39 -8.22 -5.80
CA GLY A 90 4.41 -9.17 -6.25
C GLY A 90 4.85 -10.25 -5.28
N ARG A 91 4.43 -10.13 -4.02
CA ARG A 91 4.58 -11.14 -2.97
C ARG A 91 4.16 -12.55 -3.41
N TRP A 92 4.89 -13.57 -2.91
CA TRP A 92 4.74 -14.97 -3.31
C TRP A 92 3.39 -15.58 -2.93
N ASN A 93 2.99 -15.40 -1.67
CA ASN A 93 1.76 -15.96 -1.12
C ASN A 93 0.84 -14.84 -0.64
N THR A 94 -0.46 -15.00 -0.87
CA THR A 94 -1.50 -14.03 -0.48
C THR A 94 -2.87 -14.73 -0.43
N GLY A 95 -3.83 -14.13 0.24
CA GLY A 95 -5.15 -14.72 0.51
C GLY A 95 -5.39 -15.03 2.00
N SER A 96 -6.57 -15.57 2.30
CA SER A 96 -7.00 -15.87 3.67
C SER A 96 -6.94 -14.61 4.56
N ASN A 97 -6.68 -14.74 5.86
CA ASN A 97 -6.53 -13.57 6.75
C ASN A 97 -5.15 -12.90 6.62
N ASN A 98 -4.75 -12.51 5.41
CA ASN A 98 -3.49 -11.80 5.16
C ASN A 98 -3.45 -10.46 5.92
N THR A 99 -2.37 -10.24 6.67
CA THR A 99 -2.23 -9.09 7.55
C THR A 99 -2.17 -7.78 6.77
N ALA A 100 -1.46 -7.70 5.64
CA ALA A 100 -1.36 -6.48 4.85
C ALA A 100 -2.72 -6.04 4.29
N ALA A 101 -3.51 -6.98 3.78
CA ALA A 101 -4.88 -6.71 3.33
C ALA A 101 -5.77 -6.23 4.48
N ASN A 102 -5.65 -6.83 5.66
CA ASN A 102 -6.38 -6.39 6.85
C ASN A 102 -5.97 -4.98 7.31
N VAL A 103 -4.68 -4.65 7.28
CA VAL A 103 -4.18 -3.29 7.57
C VAL A 103 -4.71 -2.27 6.55
N LEU A 104 -4.79 -2.64 5.27
CA LEU A 104 -5.39 -1.81 4.22
C LEU A 104 -6.89 -1.58 4.46
N LEU A 105 -7.63 -2.61 4.89
CA LEU A 105 -9.05 -2.46 5.23
C LEU A 105 -9.24 -1.52 6.42
N PHE A 106 -8.40 -1.62 7.45
CA PHE A 106 -8.40 -0.68 8.57
C PHE A 106 -8.24 0.77 8.09
N HIS A 107 -7.26 1.03 7.23
CA HIS A 107 -7.03 2.38 6.71
C HIS A 107 -8.14 2.85 5.79
N THR A 108 -8.70 1.94 4.97
CA THR A 108 -9.85 2.22 4.12
C THR A 108 -11.04 2.66 4.96
N LEU A 109 -11.41 1.93 6.02
CA LEU A 109 -12.50 2.30 6.91
C LEU A 109 -12.27 3.66 7.60
N GLN A 110 -11.05 3.93 8.04
CA GLN A 110 -10.68 5.23 8.64
C GLN A 110 -10.86 6.39 7.65
N THR A 111 -10.35 6.22 6.43
CA THR A 111 -10.41 7.25 5.38
C THR A 111 -11.83 7.44 4.84
N SER A 112 -12.61 6.37 4.70
CA SER A 112 -14.04 6.44 4.39
C SER A 112 -14.81 7.19 5.47
N ALA A 113 -14.51 6.98 6.75
CA ALA A 113 -15.18 7.72 7.83
C ALA A 113 -14.91 9.23 7.77
N LEU A 114 -13.70 9.63 7.37
CA LEU A 114 -13.37 11.03 7.11
C LEU A 114 -14.15 11.57 5.91
N LEU A 115 -14.20 10.84 4.79
CA LEU A 115 -15.02 11.23 3.63
C LEU A 115 -16.49 11.43 4.00
N ALA A 116 -17.11 10.48 4.69
CA ALA A 116 -18.51 10.63 5.15
C ALA A 116 -18.69 11.87 6.04
N THR A 117 -17.71 12.16 6.90
CA THR A 117 -17.75 13.38 7.73
C THR A 117 -17.69 14.64 6.87
N TRP A 118 -16.77 14.71 5.90
CA TRP A 118 -16.60 15.90 5.04
C TRP A 118 -17.75 16.10 4.05
N LEU A 119 -18.42 15.02 3.65
CA LEU A 119 -19.61 15.06 2.81
C LEU A 119 -20.90 15.36 3.60
N ASN A 120 -20.79 15.63 4.91
CA ASN A 120 -21.93 15.84 5.81
C ASN A 120 -22.97 14.71 5.76
N ASP A 121 -22.52 13.46 5.66
CA ASP A 121 -23.40 12.29 5.71
C ASP A 121 -24.15 12.23 7.06
N THR A 122 -25.47 11.99 6.99
CA THR A 122 -26.35 11.89 8.16
C THR A 122 -26.73 10.44 8.51
N THR A 123 -26.21 9.46 7.78
CA THR A 123 -26.61 8.04 7.89
C THR A 123 -25.75 7.24 8.89
N SER A 124 -24.94 7.93 9.70
CA SER A 124 -24.04 7.33 10.70
C SER A 124 -22.93 6.44 10.09
N LEU A 125 -22.60 6.61 8.81
CA LEU A 125 -21.51 5.84 8.17
C LEU A 125 -20.17 6.11 8.85
N ALA A 126 -19.90 7.37 9.20
CA ALA A 126 -18.65 7.76 9.82
C ALA A 126 -18.42 7.09 11.20
N SER A 127 -19.47 6.94 12.02
CA SER A 127 -19.35 6.22 13.30
C SER A 127 -19.24 4.71 13.07
N THR A 128 -20.03 4.16 12.14
CA THR A 128 -19.99 2.74 11.78
C THR A 128 -18.61 2.29 11.33
N TRP A 129 -17.99 3.00 10.38
CA TRP A 129 -16.67 2.63 9.86
C TRP A 129 -15.55 2.83 10.88
N ARG A 130 -15.63 3.85 11.77
CA ARG A 130 -14.68 3.99 12.89
C ARG A 130 -14.77 2.81 13.86
N THR A 131 -15.97 2.38 14.24
CA THR A 131 -16.17 1.21 15.10
C THR A 131 -15.60 -0.05 14.46
N ARG A 132 -15.89 -0.27 13.17
CA ARG A 132 -15.35 -1.42 12.41
C ARG A 132 -13.83 -1.39 12.36
N ALA A 133 -13.22 -0.23 12.14
CA ALA A 133 -11.76 -0.08 12.14
C ALA A 133 -11.16 -0.43 13.51
N THR A 134 -11.75 0.05 14.62
CA THR A 134 -11.28 -0.30 15.98
C THR A 134 -11.41 -1.80 16.28
N SER A 135 -12.50 -2.44 15.87
CA SER A 135 -12.67 -3.89 16.01
C SER A 135 -11.62 -4.66 15.21
N LEU A 136 -11.35 -4.24 13.97
CA LEU A 136 -10.35 -4.86 13.10
C LEU A 136 -8.93 -4.69 13.64
N GLN A 137 -8.59 -3.52 14.19
CA GLN A 137 -7.33 -3.29 14.89
C GLN A 137 -7.15 -4.26 16.06
N THR A 138 -8.21 -4.47 16.85
CA THR A 138 -8.21 -5.42 17.97
C THR A 138 -7.98 -6.86 17.50
N ALA A 139 -8.67 -7.28 16.43
CA ALA A 139 -8.50 -8.61 15.84
C ALA A 139 -7.06 -8.82 15.31
N LEU A 140 -6.49 -7.82 14.61
CA LEU A 140 -5.11 -7.85 14.11
C LEU A 140 -4.09 -8.04 15.24
N LEU A 141 -4.23 -7.27 16.32
CA LEU A 141 -3.37 -7.37 17.50
C LEU A 141 -3.49 -8.72 18.22
N THR A 142 -4.70 -9.30 18.21
CA THR A 142 -4.97 -10.59 18.87
C THR A 142 -4.42 -11.77 18.09
N HIS A 143 -4.60 -11.77 16.77
CA HIS A 143 -4.35 -12.96 15.94
C HIS A 143 -3.02 -12.91 15.18
N SER A 144 -2.59 -11.71 14.77
CA SER A 144 -1.46 -11.57 13.83
C SER A 144 -0.21 -10.96 14.46
N PHE A 145 -0.32 -10.23 15.57
CA PHE A 145 0.86 -9.65 16.23
C PHE A 145 1.62 -10.70 17.05
N ASP A 146 2.95 -10.71 16.93
CA ASP A 146 3.85 -11.51 17.75
C ASP A 146 4.62 -10.61 18.72
N PRO A 147 4.27 -10.60 20.02
CA PRO A 147 4.98 -9.78 21.01
C PRO A 147 6.45 -10.19 21.21
N SER A 148 6.79 -11.47 20.98
CA SER A 148 8.14 -11.98 21.19
C SER A 148 9.09 -11.57 20.07
N TYR A 149 8.59 -11.54 18.83
CA TYR A 149 9.35 -11.03 17.68
C TYR A 149 9.28 -9.50 17.57
N GLY A 150 8.18 -8.91 18.06
CA GLY A 150 7.90 -7.48 18.06
C GLY A 150 7.27 -6.96 16.76
N ALA A 151 6.64 -7.83 15.96
CA ALA A 151 6.07 -7.50 14.65
C ALA A 151 4.84 -8.37 14.31
N PHE A 152 4.10 -7.97 13.28
CA PHE A 152 3.01 -8.77 12.73
C PHE A 152 3.52 -9.89 11.82
N ARG A 153 2.94 -11.08 11.98
CA ARG A 153 3.05 -12.21 11.05
C ARG A 153 2.27 -11.94 9.76
N ASP A 154 2.51 -12.75 8.74
CA ASP A 154 1.85 -12.63 7.42
C ASP A 154 0.34 -12.84 7.45
N ASN A 155 -0.15 -13.64 8.40
CA ASN A 155 -1.56 -13.92 8.60
C ASN A 155 -1.78 -14.53 10.01
N ALA A 156 -3.03 -14.84 10.34
CA ALA A 156 -3.45 -15.41 11.61
C ALA A 156 -3.07 -16.89 11.83
N THR A 157 -2.33 -17.53 10.92
CA THR A 157 -1.86 -18.92 11.08
C THR A 157 -0.49 -18.99 11.75
N SER A 158 -0.06 -20.21 12.11
CA SER A 158 1.30 -20.45 12.62
C SER A 158 2.31 -20.33 11.46
N THR A 159 2.83 -19.11 11.27
CA THR A 159 3.85 -18.79 10.27
C THR A 159 5.03 -18.07 10.93
N SER A 160 6.23 -18.29 10.39
CA SER A 160 7.45 -17.57 10.76
C SER A 160 7.74 -16.36 9.84
N LEU A 161 6.82 -16.06 8.91
CA LEU A 161 6.96 -14.95 7.97
C LEU A 161 6.42 -13.65 8.59
N TYR A 162 7.30 -12.63 8.68
CA TYR A 162 6.98 -11.29 9.14
C TYR A 162 7.13 -10.32 7.97
N PRO A 163 6.07 -10.04 7.22
CA PRO A 163 6.20 -9.39 5.93
C PRO A 163 6.56 -7.91 6.09
N GLN A 164 7.34 -7.39 5.14
CA GLN A 164 7.77 -6.00 5.14
C GLN A 164 6.56 -5.07 5.02
N ASP A 165 5.63 -5.41 4.14
CA ASP A 165 4.52 -4.53 3.83
C ASP A 165 3.50 -4.38 4.97
N ALA A 166 3.05 -5.45 5.60
CA ALA A 166 2.02 -5.38 6.65
C ALA A 166 2.55 -4.57 7.83
N ASN A 167 3.81 -4.77 8.18
CA ASN A 167 4.49 -4.05 9.25
C ASN A 167 4.75 -2.58 8.88
N SER A 168 5.14 -2.30 7.64
CA SER A 168 5.31 -0.93 7.16
C SER A 168 3.98 -0.17 7.13
N LEU A 169 2.94 -0.77 6.55
CA LEU A 169 1.60 -0.19 6.47
C LEU A 169 0.97 -0.01 7.85
N ALA A 170 1.20 -0.94 8.80
CA ALA A 170 0.68 -0.82 10.15
C ALA A 170 1.20 0.43 10.88
N LEU A 171 2.47 0.79 10.66
CA LEU A 171 3.05 2.02 11.17
C LEU A 171 2.58 3.24 10.37
N LEU A 172 2.64 3.16 9.04
CA LEU A 172 2.30 4.28 8.16
C LEU A 172 0.86 4.77 8.37
N PHE A 173 -0.09 3.84 8.39
CA PHE A 173 -1.51 4.11 8.58
C PHE A 173 -1.92 4.25 10.04
N SER A 174 -0.94 4.30 10.95
CA SER A 174 -1.18 4.50 12.39
C SER A 174 -2.16 3.47 12.97
N LEU A 175 -2.12 2.23 12.45
CA LEU A 175 -2.75 1.09 13.12
C LEU A 175 -2.16 0.93 14.52
N ILE A 176 -0.87 1.22 14.68
CA ILE A 176 -0.23 1.32 15.99
C ILE A 176 0.05 2.79 16.30
N PRO A 177 -0.22 3.28 17.53
CA PRO A 177 0.13 4.63 17.93
C PRO A 177 1.63 4.91 17.68
N PRO A 178 1.99 5.97 16.93
CA PRO A 178 3.36 6.21 16.47
C PRO A 178 4.46 6.26 17.55
N ASN A 179 4.11 6.64 18.78
CA ASN A 179 5.05 6.78 19.90
C ASN A 179 5.01 5.61 20.90
N SER A 180 4.32 4.51 20.56
CA SER A 180 4.23 3.35 21.44
C SER A 180 5.50 2.49 21.38
N SER A 181 5.74 1.70 22.43
CA SER A 181 6.77 0.65 22.43
C SER A 181 6.57 -0.35 21.30
N THR A 182 5.31 -0.68 20.97
CA THR A 182 4.94 -1.53 19.83
C THR A 182 5.35 -0.92 18.49
N ALA A 183 5.15 0.39 18.29
CA ALA A 183 5.59 1.04 17.05
C ALA A 183 7.12 0.97 16.90
N LEU A 184 7.85 1.20 17.99
CA LEU A 184 9.31 1.10 18.01
C LEU A 184 9.80 -0.34 17.81
N SER A 185 9.08 -1.35 18.34
CA SER A 185 9.43 -2.76 18.14
C SER A 185 9.26 -3.16 16.68
N ILE A 186 8.14 -2.78 16.04
CA ILE A 186 7.89 -3.07 14.62
C ILE A 186 8.94 -2.37 13.76
N SER A 187 9.21 -1.09 14.01
CA SER A 187 10.26 -0.36 13.30
C SER A 187 11.65 -0.99 13.48
N THR A 188 11.92 -1.66 14.61
CA THR A 188 13.19 -2.36 14.86
C THR A 188 13.21 -3.72 14.19
N ALA A 189 12.08 -4.42 14.16
CA ALA A 189 11.97 -5.71 13.48
C ALA A 189 12.17 -5.58 11.97
N LEU A 190 11.65 -4.52 11.34
CA LEU A 190 11.83 -4.24 9.92
C LEU A 190 13.30 -4.15 9.51
N THR A 191 14.17 -3.56 10.35
CA THR A 191 15.60 -3.44 10.03
C THR A 191 16.34 -4.78 10.01
N LYS A 192 15.75 -5.86 10.52
CA LYS A 192 16.34 -7.22 10.45
C LYS A 192 16.44 -7.74 9.01
N ASN A 193 15.63 -7.19 8.11
CA ASN A 193 15.57 -7.58 6.70
C ASN A 193 16.47 -6.72 5.80
N TRP A 194 17.26 -5.82 6.39
CA TRP A 194 18.11 -4.91 5.62
C TRP A 194 19.37 -5.60 5.10
N THR A 195 19.60 -5.42 3.81
CA THR A 195 20.83 -5.77 3.12
C THR A 195 21.69 -4.51 2.91
N PRO A 196 22.93 -4.63 2.40
CA PRO A 196 23.69 -3.48 1.95
C PRO A 196 22.96 -2.62 0.88
N LEU A 197 22.04 -3.22 0.12
CA LEU A 197 21.41 -2.61 -1.06
C LEU A 197 19.97 -2.14 -0.82
N GLY A 198 19.40 -2.38 0.36
CA GLY A 198 18.00 -2.09 0.67
C GLY A 198 17.34 -3.18 1.49
N ALA A 199 16.05 -3.03 1.77
CA ALA A 199 15.26 -4.01 2.51
C ALA A 199 14.80 -5.16 1.61
N GLN A 200 15.09 -6.40 2.02
CA GLN A 200 14.58 -7.59 1.36
C GLN A 200 13.22 -7.98 1.96
N PRO A 201 12.10 -7.82 1.26
CA PRO A 201 10.80 -8.33 1.72
C PRO A 201 10.84 -9.85 1.97
N PRO A 202 10.52 -10.34 3.19
CA PRO A 202 10.42 -11.79 3.44
C PRO A 202 9.36 -12.49 2.59
N GLU A 203 8.32 -11.77 2.20
CA GLU A 203 7.24 -12.21 1.31
C GLU A 203 7.62 -12.24 -0.18
N LEU A 204 8.81 -11.73 -0.53
CA LEU A 204 9.40 -11.78 -1.86
C LEU A 204 10.93 -11.98 -1.79
N PRO A 205 11.40 -13.17 -1.38
CA PRO A 205 12.83 -13.45 -1.17
C PRO A 205 13.70 -13.16 -2.39
N GLY A 206 14.96 -12.76 -2.14
CA GLY A 206 15.96 -12.49 -3.16
C GLY A 206 15.80 -11.17 -3.91
N ASN A 207 14.74 -10.40 -3.64
CA ASN A 207 14.45 -9.15 -4.33
C ASN A 207 14.46 -7.98 -3.34
N ILE A 208 14.61 -6.77 -3.88
CA ILE A 208 14.37 -5.49 -3.23
C ILE A 208 13.38 -4.75 -4.12
N SER A 209 12.27 -4.30 -3.53
CA SER A 209 11.25 -3.55 -4.24
C SER A 209 11.17 -2.12 -3.70
N PRO A 210 11.49 -1.10 -4.52
CA PRO A 210 11.30 0.30 -4.18
C PRO A 210 9.86 0.65 -3.79
N PHE A 211 8.86 0.01 -4.40
CA PHE A 211 7.45 0.18 -4.05
C PHE A 211 7.22 -0.05 -2.55
N ILE A 212 7.61 -1.22 -2.04
CA ILE A 212 7.36 -1.55 -0.64
C ILE A 212 8.34 -0.90 0.32
N SER A 213 9.59 -0.70 -0.11
CA SER A 213 10.60 0.02 0.67
C SER A 213 10.19 1.49 0.88
N GLY A 214 9.46 2.09 -0.08
CA GLY A 214 8.89 3.42 0.06
C GLY A 214 7.89 3.53 1.22
N PHE A 215 7.09 2.50 1.45
CA PHE A 215 6.22 2.44 2.63
C PHE A 215 7.01 2.25 3.93
N GLU A 216 8.06 1.41 3.93
CA GLU A 216 8.91 1.21 5.11
C GLU A 216 9.64 2.51 5.53
N ILE A 217 10.13 3.29 4.56
CA ILE A 217 10.75 4.59 4.83
C ILE A 217 9.76 5.52 5.56
N GLN A 218 8.53 5.62 5.05
CA GLN A 218 7.50 6.45 5.68
C GLN A 218 7.08 5.90 7.05
N ALA A 219 7.04 4.58 7.20
CA ALA A 219 6.78 3.90 8.46
C ALA A 219 7.82 4.28 9.53
N HIS A 220 9.11 4.33 9.17
CA HIS A 220 10.16 4.79 10.08
C HIS A 220 9.99 6.26 10.48
N PHE A 221 9.63 7.14 9.54
CA PHE A 221 9.33 8.53 9.88
C PHE A 221 8.14 8.65 10.84
N LYS A 222 7.07 7.88 10.61
CA LYS A 222 5.93 7.81 11.54
C LYS A 222 6.37 7.32 12.93
N ALA A 223 7.19 6.28 13.01
CA ALA A 223 7.74 5.76 14.26
C ALA A 223 8.82 6.65 14.91
N ARG A 224 9.02 7.90 14.45
CA ARG A 224 10.05 8.84 14.90
C ARG A 224 11.48 8.31 14.79
N ARG A 225 11.74 7.46 13.80
CA ARG A 225 13.05 6.91 13.46
C ARG A 225 13.53 7.45 12.11
N ALA A 226 13.70 8.77 12.06
CA ALA A 226 14.19 9.44 10.86
C ALA A 226 15.59 8.96 10.46
N ASP A 227 16.41 8.56 11.44
CA ASP A 227 17.67 7.88 11.22
C ASP A 227 17.51 6.64 10.34
N ARG A 228 16.55 5.77 10.65
CA ARG A 228 16.27 4.55 9.89
C ARG A 228 15.70 4.84 8.50
N GLY A 229 14.75 5.78 8.40
CA GLY A 229 14.18 6.18 7.12
C GLY A 229 15.25 6.70 6.15
N LEU A 230 16.13 7.58 6.62
CA LEU A 230 17.23 8.12 5.81
C LEU A 230 18.28 7.06 5.48
N GLU A 231 18.56 6.12 6.39
CA GLU A 231 19.46 5.01 6.11
C GLU A 231 18.92 4.11 5.00
N LEU A 232 17.65 3.73 5.04
CA LEU A 232 17.04 2.90 4.01
C LEU A 232 17.00 3.60 2.65
N ILE A 233 16.72 4.91 2.61
CA ILE A 233 16.84 5.71 1.37
C ILE A 233 18.25 5.60 0.78
N ARG A 234 19.29 5.78 1.61
CA ARG A 234 20.69 5.72 1.15
C ARG A 234 21.10 4.33 0.68
N ARG A 235 20.62 3.26 1.34
CA ARG A 235 20.87 1.88 0.92
C ARG A 235 20.21 1.58 -0.43
N SER A 236 18.91 1.87 -0.54
CA SER A 236 18.12 1.51 -1.72
C SER A 236 18.40 2.41 -2.92
N TRP A 237 18.04 3.69 -2.83
CA TRP A 237 18.22 4.63 -3.94
C TRP A 237 19.67 5.06 -4.11
N GLY A 238 20.46 5.10 -3.04
CA GLY A 238 21.88 5.48 -3.14
C GLY A 238 22.73 4.45 -3.89
N TRP A 239 22.38 3.16 -3.82
CA TRP A 239 22.99 2.14 -4.70
C TRP A 239 22.46 2.25 -6.13
N TYR A 240 21.13 2.30 -6.30
CA TYR A 240 20.49 2.37 -7.62
C TYR A 240 21.00 3.55 -8.46
N ALA A 241 21.07 4.74 -7.87
CA ALA A 241 21.54 5.97 -8.54
C ALA A 241 22.98 5.89 -9.08
N LYS A 242 23.80 4.98 -8.54
CA LYS A 242 25.21 4.79 -8.91
C LYS A 242 25.44 3.55 -9.78
N HIS A 243 24.42 2.74 -9.98
CA HIS A 243 24.54 1.50 -10.73
C HIS A 243 24.52 1.78 -12.25
N LEU A 244 25.36 1.10 -13.03
CA LEU A 244 25.50 1.34 -14.48
C LEU A 244 24.17 1.19 -15.24
N ASN A 245 23.33 0.22 -14.83
CA ASN A 245 22.01 0.00 -15.42
C ASN A 245 20.91 0.87 -14.78
N GLY A 246 21.21 1.57 -13.69
CA GLY A 246 20.28 2.44 -12.98
C GLY A 246 20.11 3.81 -13.66
N THR A 247 19.82 3.83 -14.97
CA THR A 247 19.45 4.99 -15.82
C THR A 247 20.09 6.36 -15.51
N TYR A 248 21.26 6.39 -14.87
CA TYR A 248 21.84 7.57 -14.21
C TYR A 248 20.84 8.40 -13.38
N SER A 249 19.92 7.73 -12.68
CA SER A 249 18.85 8.38 -11.87
C SER A 249 17.78 9.13 -12.65
N SER A 250 17.58 8.85 -13.96
CA SER A 250 16.51 9.51 -14.73
C SER A 250 15.11 8.93 -14.48
N THR A 251 15.03 7.76 -13.83
CA THR A 251 13.79 7.03 -13.56
C THR A 251 13.84 6.29 -12.22
N VAL A 252 12.76 5.60 -11.83
CA VAL A 252 12.77 4.64 -10.72
C VAL A 252 12.38 3.24 -11.23
N ILE A 253 12.90 2.20 -10.58
CA ILE A 253 12.76 0.79 -11.01
C ILE A 253 11.72 0.04 -10.16
N GLU A 254 11.05 -0.94 -10.76
CA GLU A 254 10.12 -1.85 -10.09
C GLU A 254 10.81 -2.69 -8.98
N GLY A 255 12.05 -3.12 -9.22
CA GLY A 255 12.91 -3.75 -8.23
C GLY A 255 14.23 -4.27 -8.79
N TYR A 256 15.07 -4.82 -7.91
CA TYR A 256 16.38 -5.40 -8.22
C TYR A 256 16.72 -6.52 -7.22
N ARG A 257 17.81 -7.26 -7.43
CA ARG A 257 18.19 -8.37 -6.54
C ARG A 257 19.07 -7.94 -5.38
N VAL A 258 18.99 -8.70 -4.29
CA VAL A 258 19.82 -8.52 -3.10
C VAL A 258 21.31 -8.79 -3.34
N ASP A 259 21.65 -9.54 -4.40
CA ASP A 259 23.03 -9.82 -4.82
C ASP A 259 23.62 -8.70 -5.72
N GLY A 260 22.84 -7.65 -6.01
CA GLY A 260 23.26 -6.53 -6.84
C GLY A 260 23.09 -6.74 -8.33
N THR A 261 22.52 -7.87 -8.76
CA THR A 261 22.13 -8.05 -10.17
C THR A 261 20.88 -7.24 -10.50
N PHE A 262 20.89 -6.70 -11.72
CA PHE A 262 19.78 -5.91 -12.25
C PHE A 262 18.74 -6.87 -12.83
N GLY A 263 17.80 -7.30 -11.99
CA GLY A 263 16.69 -8.16 -12.37
C GLY A 263 15.65 -8.22 -11.25
N TYR A 264 14.38 -8.39 -11.60
CA TYR A 264 13.29 -8.42 -10.64
C TYR A 264 12.32 -9.54 -10.97
N ARG A 265 12.10 -10.45 -10.02
CA ARG A 265 11.09 -11.52 -10.10
C ARG A 265 11.07 -12.31 -11.41
N ALA A 266 12.22 -12.49 -12.07
CA ALA A 266 12.30 -13.18 -13.37
C ALA A 266 11.63 -14.56 -13.31
N GLU A 267 11.74 -15.25 -12.17
CA GLU A 267 11.18 -16.58 -11.94
C GLU A 267 9.64 -16.60 -11.83
N ARG A 268 8.98 -15.44 -11.80
CA ARG A 268 7.52 -15.34 -11.63
C ARG A 268 6.92 -14.14 -12.37
N GLY A 269 6.30 -14.45 -13.52
CA GLY A 269 5.54 -13.48 -14.33
C GLY A 269 6.27 -13.01 -15.58
N TYR A 270 7.54 -13.41 -15.74
CA TYR A 270 8.41 -12.95 -16.83
C TYR A 270 9.17 -14.11 -17.51
N GLU A 271 8.66 -15.35 -17.44
CA GLU A 271 9.23 -16.50 -18.16
C GLU A 271 10.73 -16.77 -17.92
N ASN A 272 11.26 -16.43 -16.72
CA ASN A 272 12.69 -16.44 -16.38
C ASN A 272 13.55 -15.42 -17.16
N ASP A 273 12.93 -14.43 -17.78
CA ASP A 273 13.60 -13.32 -18.44
C ASP A 273 13.81 -12.15 -17.46
N ALA A 274 15.08 -11.84 -17.19
CA ALA A 274 15.47 -10.75 -16.31
C ALA A 274 15.45 -9.37 -16.98
N SER A 275 15.11 -9.28 -18.27
CA SER A 275 15.07 -8.02 -19.04
C SER A 275 13.83 -7.17 -18.80
N TYR A 276 12.84 -7.65 -18.03
CA TYR A 276 11.58 -6.95 -17.72
C TYR A 276 11.46 -6.32 -16.32
N PRO A 277 12.46 -5.66 -15.71
CA PRO A 277 12.18 -4.81 -14.57
C PRO A 277 11.50 -3.54 -15.10
N TRP A 278 10.20 -3.34 -14.82
CA TRP A 278 9.49 -2.14 -15.29
C TRP A 278 10.11 -0.87 -14.69
N VAL A 279 10.03 0.22 -15.45
CA VAL A 279 10.54 1.54 -15.06
C VAL A 279 9.34 2.47 -14.91
N GLU A 280 9.17 3.07 -13.73
CA GLU A 280 8.07 4.01 -13.46
C GLU A 280 8.53 5.44 -13.79
N PHE A 281 7.73 6.17 -14.57
CA PHE A 281 7.97 7.56 -14.93
C PHE A 281 7.14 8.49 -14.05
N TRP A 282 7.79 9.48 -13.43
CA TRP A 282 7.13 10.67 -12.89
C TRP A 282 7.47 11.85 -13.81
N ALA A 283 6.46 12.43 -14.47
CA ALA A 283 6.61 13.70 -15.16
C ALA A 283 6.64 14.82 -14.11
N TYR A 284 7.79 15.45 -13.91
CA TYR A 284 7.86 16.76 -13.29
C TYR A 284 7.60 17.78 -14.41
N GLU A 285 6.44 18.43 -14.39
CA GLU A 285 6.26 19.68 -15.14
C GLU A 285 7.11 20.74 -14.44
N ARG A 286 8.19 21.18 -15.08
CA ARG A 286 8.80 22.47 -14.78
C ARG A 286 7.93 23.54 -15.42
N ASP A 287 7.32 24.34 -14.58
CA ASP A 287 6.72 25.61 -14.98
C ASP A 287 7.86 26.63 -15.16
N ASP A 288 8.58 26.54 -16.30
CA ASP A 288 9.57 27.55 -16.69
C ASP A 288 8.84 28.73 -17.34
N GLY A 289 8.04 29.43 -16.52
CA GLY A 289 7.47 30.73 -16.85
C GLY A 289 8.55 31.82 -16.80
N VAL A 290 9.37 31.94 -17.85
CA VAL A 290 10.16 33.15 -18.10
C VAL A 290 9.51 33.89 -19.26
N GLY A 291 8.58 34.78 -18.90
CA GLY A 291 8.10 35.83 -19.79
C GLY A 291 9.22 36.83 -20.05
N GLY A 292 9.47 37.11 -21.32
CA GLY A 292 10.34 38.22 -21.74
C GLY A 292 9.68 39.58 -21.56
N GLY A 293 10.52 40.61 -21.51
CA GLY A 293 10.16 42.03 -21.61
C GLY A 293 10.38 42.81 -20.32
N ASP A 294 11.55 43.44 -20.19
CA ASP A 294 11.77 44.84 -20.61
C ASP A 294 13.25 45.06 -20.98
#